data_AF-A0A7X9HW17-F1
#
_entry.id   AF-A0A7X9HW17-F1
#
_cell.length_a   1.000
_cell.length_b   1.000
_cell.length_c   1.000
_cell.angle_alpha   90.00
_cell.angle_beta   90.00
_cell.angle_gamma   90.00
#
_symmetry.space_group_name_H-M   'P 1'
#
loop_
_entity.id
_entity.type
_entity.pdbx_description
1 polymer ?
#
loop_
_entity_poly.entity_id
_entity_poly.type
_entity_poly.pdbx_seq_one_letter_code
_entity_poly.pdbx_strand_id
1 'polypeptide(L)'
;MRKRFHISMDTRHVLEGYALISPFLIGFVMFFAMPAATSFQLSFSKLVKFTGFKMEWLGFDNYLRAFVWDLNFVPMFLRVIKNTFINTPLIVVFSLILSIIINKRISFRAFFRAVFFLPFL
;
A
#
# COMPACT_ATOMS: atom_id res chain seq x y z
N MET A 1 16.94 9.35 -46.46
CA MET A 1 17.94 8.47 -45.81
C MET A 1 17.57 8.29 -44.34
N ARG A 2 17.00 7.13 -43.95
CA ARG A 2 16.61 6.87 -42.54
C ARG A 2 17.84 6.40 -41.75
N LYS A 3 18.40 7.26 -40.89
CA LYS A 3 19.46 6.88 -39.95
C LYS A 3 18.91 5.81 -39.00
N ARG A 4 19.29 4.54 -39.20
CA ARG A 4 19.04 3.47 -38.22
C ARG A 4 19.99 3.70 -37.04
N PHE A 5 19.45 4.20 -35.94
CA PHE A 5 20.16 4.23 -34.67
C PHE A 5 20.53 2.79 -34.29
N HIS A 6 21.83 2.48 -34.24
CA HIS A 6 22.34 1.21 -33.73
C HIS A 6 22.25 1.25 -32.20
N ILE A 7 21.12 0.83 -31.68
CA ILE A 7 20.91 0.69 -30.24
C ILE A 7 21.62 -0.60 -29.80
N SER A 8 22.50 -0.50 -28.80
CA SER A 8 23.15 -1.69 -28.21
C SER A 8 22.09 -2.67 -27.70
N MET A 9 22.35 -3.98 -27.82
CA MET A 9 21.44 -5.04 -27.37
C MET A 9 21.04 -4.86 -25.89
N ASP A 10 21.97 -4.39 -25.05
CA ASP A 10 21.71 -4.11 -23.64
C ASP A 10 20.69 -2.99 -23.45
N THR A 11 20.81 -1.91 -24.23
CA THR A 11 19.88 -0.77 -24.18
C THR A 11 18.49 -1.18 -24.68
N ARG A 12 18.42 -2.09 -25.66
CA ARG A 12 17.15 -2.62 -26.15
C ARG A 12 16.42 -3.43 -25.09
N HIS A 13 17.11 -4.31 -24.36
CA HIS A 13 16.50 -5.08 -23.27
C HIS A 13 16.00 -4.20 -22.12
N VAL A 14 16.74 -3.13 -21.80
CA VAL A 14 16.30 -2.14 -20.80
C VAL A 14 15.02 -1.42 -21.25
N LEU A 15 14.95 -0.99 -22.51
CA LEU A 15 13.76 -0.33 -23.07
C LEU A 15 12.54 -1.27 -23.12
N GLU A 16 12.73 -2.54 -23.48
CA GLU A 16 11.69 -3.56 -23.46
C GLU A 16 11.16 -3.80 -22.03
N GLY A 17 12.05 -3.82 -21.03
CA GLY A 17 11.67 -3.90 -19.62
C GLY A 17 10.86 -2.69 -19.14
N TYR A 18 11.28 -1.47 -19.47
CA TYR A 18 10.50 -0.27 -19.14
C TYR A 18 9.15 -0.24 -19.86
N ALA A 19 9.08 -0.67 -21.11
CA ALA A 19 7.82 -0.74 -21.85
C ALA A 19 6.82 -1.69 -21.16
N LEU A 20 7.30 -2.85 -20.67
CA LEU A 20 6.46 -3.81 -19.96
C LEU A 20 5.94 -3.28 -18.61
N ILE A 21 6.79 -2.56 -17.86
CA ILE A 21 6.42 -2.03 -16.53
C ILE A 21 5.61 -0.73 -16.66
N SER A 22 5.72 -0.01 -17.77
CA SER A 22 5.14 1.32 -17.94
C SER A 22 3.62 1.39 -17.68
N PRO A 23 2.76 0.45 -18.12
CA PRO A 23 1.32 0.56 -17.87
C PRO A 23 1.00 0.45 -16.37
N PHE A 24 1.69 -0.45 -15.67
CA PHE A 24 1.58 -0.58 -14.23
C PHE A 24 2.08 0.67 -13.51
N LEU A 25 3.24 1.20 -13.92
CA LEU A 25 3.83 2.39 -13.30
C LEU A 25 2.94 3.62 -13.48
N ILE A 26 2.36 3.80 -14.69
CA ILE A 26 1.41 4.87 -14.96
C ILE A 26 0.18 4.73 -14.07
N GLY A 27 -0.39 3.52 -13.96
CA GLY A 27 -1.51 3.24 -13.06
C GLY A 27 -1.17 3.53 -11.59
N PHE A 28 -0.01 3.07 -11.12
CA PHE A 28 0.48 3.34 -9.77
C PHE A 28 0.61 4.85 -9.51
N VAL A 29 1.22 5.61 -10.41
CA VAL A 29 1.39 7.05 -10.22
C VAL A 29 0.04 7.77 -10.19
N MET A 30 -0.85 7.43 -11.12
CA MET A 30 -2.14 8.10 -11.27
C MET A 30 -3.11 7.77 -10.11
N PHE A 31 -3.19 6.50 -9.71
CA PHE A 31 -4.21 6.03 -8.75
C PHE A 31 -3.70 5.85 -7.33
N PHE A 32 -2.38 5.76 -7.11
CA PHE A 32 -1.81 5.58 -5.78
C PHE A 32 -0.93 6.76 -5.38
N ALA A 33 0.14 7.04 -6.13
CA ALA A 33 1.13 8.05 -5.72
C ALA A 33 0.54 9.47 -5.69
N MET A 34 -0.25 9.85 -6.70
CA MET A 34 -0.86 11.18 -6.78
C MET A 34 -1.91 11.43 -5.67
N PRO A 35 -2.85 10.51 -5.38
CA PRO A 35 -3.74 10.64 -4.22
C PRO A 35 -2.99 10.63 -2.88
N ALA A 36 -1.95 9.80 -2.73
CA ALA A 36 -1.13 9.76 -1.52
C ALA A 36 -0.38 11.08 -1.30
N ALA A 37 0.21 11.65 -2.36
CA ALA A 37 0.88 12.94 -2.30
C ALA A 37 -0.09 14.07 -1.96
N THR A 38 -1.29 14.07 -2.55
CA THR A 38 -2.35 15.03 -2.20
C THR A 38 -2.75 14.88 -0.73
N SER A 39 -2.94 13.65 -0.24
CA SER A 39 -3.28 13.38 1.16
C SER A 39 -2.18 13.84 2.12
N PHE A 40 -0.92 13.70 1.72
CA PHE A 40 0.21 14.21 2.47
C PHE A 40 0.24 15.75 2.48
N GLN A 41 0.00 16.43 1.36
CA GLN A 41 -0.10 17.90 1.36
C GLN A 41 -1.26 18.40 2.24
N LEU A 42 -2.37 17.67 2.23
CA LEU A 42 -3.53 17.94 3.06
C LEU A 42 -3.28 17.72 4.55
N SER A 43 -2.35 16.86 4.95
CA SER A 43 -2.07 16.70 6.38
C SER A 43 -1.44 17.96 7.00
N PHE A 44 -0.79 18.81 6.20
CA PHE A 44 -0.23 20.10 6.62
C PHE A 44 -1.11 21.31 6.29
N SER A 45 -2.24 21.08 5.60
CA SER A 45 -3.12 22.14 5.11
C SER A 45 -4.53 21.96 5.64
N LYS A 46 -5.33 23.03 5.61
CA LYS A 46 -6.77 22.97 5.84
C LYS A 46 -7.49 23.16 4.52
N LEU A 47 -8.37 22.22 4.19
CA LEU A 47 -9.33 22.43 3.10
C LEU A 47 -10.42 23.38 3.59
N VAL A 48 -10.41 24.61 3.07
CA VAL A 48 -11.43 25.61 3.39
C VAL A 48 -12.64 25.48 2.47
N LYS A 49 -12.42 25.07 1.22
CA LYS A 49 -13.49 24.74 0.25
C LYS A 49 -13.08 23.57 -0.64
N PHE A 50 -13.98 22.60 -0.77
CA PHE A 50 -13.85 21.50 -1.73
C PHE A 50 -13.94 21.99 -3.18
N THR A 51 -14.84 22.95 -3.45
CA THR A 51 -14.95 23.59 -4.76
C THR A 51 -13.84 24.63 -4.95
N GLY A 52 -12.91 24.32 -5.86
CA GLY A 52 -11.78 25.19 -6.19
C GLY A 52 -10.50 24.94 -5.39
N PHE A 53 -10.41 23.85 -4.61
CA PHE A 53 -9.20 23.42 -3.89
C PHE A 53 -8.48 24.56 -3.16
N LYS A 54 -9.23 25.39 -2.43
CA LYS A 54 -8.63 26.44 -1.59
C LYS A 54 -8.07 25.79 -0.33
N MET A 55 -6.75 25.60 -0.33
CA MET A 55 -5.98 25.08 0.79
C MET A 55 -5.30 26.23 1.53
N GLU A 56 -5.48 26.29 2.83
CA GLU A 56 -4.70 27.16 3.71
C GLU A 56 -3.58 26.33 4.35
N TRP A 57 -2.33 26.76 4.18
CA TRP A 57 -1.20 26.08 4.79
C TRP A 57 -1.16 26.37 6.29
N LEU A 58 -1.35 25.33 7.11
CA LEU A 58 -1.36 25.43 8.57
C LEU A 58 -0.08 24.88 9.21
N GLY A 59 0.83 24.30 8.42
CA GLY A 59 2.03 23.63 8.93
C GLY A 59 1.66 22.43 9.81
N PHE A 60 2.12 22.43 11.07
CA PHE A 60 1.95 21.31 12.00
C PHE A 60 0.70 21.39 12.89
N ASP A 61 -0.16 22.40 12.72
CA ASP A 61 -1.33 22.61 13.59
C ASP A 61 -2.28 21.40 13.63
N ASN A 62 -2.48 20.74 12.48
CA ASN A 62 -3.29 19.51 12.41
C ASN A 62 -2.74 18.39 13.30
N TYR A 63 -1.40 18.26 13.40
CA TYR A 63 -0.77 17.27 14.25
C TYR A 63 -0.85 17.65 15.73
N LEU A 64 -0.62 18.93 16.07
CA LEU A 64 -0.81 19.41 17.44
C LEU A 64 -2.25 19.18 17.91
N ARG A 65 -3.22 19.51 17.06
CA ARG A 65 -4.63 19.24 17.35
C ARG A 65 -4.90 17.76 17.58
N ALA A 66 -4.37 16.88 16.72
CA ALA A 66 -4.58 15.44 16.86
C ALA A 66 -3.93 14.87 18.13
N PHE A 67 -2.69 15.24 18.46
CA PHE A 67 -1.97 14.63 19.59
C PHE A 67 -2.20 15.31 20.94
N VAL A 68 -2.52 16.61 20.95
CA VAL A 68 -2.62 17.41 22.19
C VAL A 68 -4.07 17.76 22.52
N TRP A 69 -4.89 18.10 21.52
CA TRP A 69 -6.26 18.58 21.77
C TRP A 69 -7.32 17.49 21.62
N ASP A 70 -7.10 16.48 20.78
CA ASP A 70 -8.01 15.36 20.60
C ASP A 70 -7.76 14.26 21.65
N LEU A 71 -8.66 14.17 22.63
CA LEU A 71 -8.61 13.18 23.70
C LEU A 71 -8.79 11.73 23.21
N ASN A 72 -9.35 11.53 22.02
CA ASN A 72 -9.65 10.19 21.49
C ASN A 72 -8.53 9.66 20.59
N PHE A 73 -7.77 10.55 19.96
CA PHE A 73 -6.77 10.18 18.97
C PHE A 73 -5.66 9.30 19.59
N VAL A 74 -5.05 9.73 20.69
CA VAL A 74 -3.95 8.98 21.32
C VAL A 74 -4.38 7.60 21.83
N PRO A 75 -5.50 7.44 22.57
CA PRO A 75 -5.99 6.12 22.95
C PRO A 75 -6.32 5.22 21.76
N MET A 76 -6.93 5.77 20.71
CA MET A 76 -7.27 5.00 19.51
C MET A 76 -6.01 4.56 18.76
N PHE A 77 -5.04 5.46 18.60
CA PHE A 77 -3.75 5.18 17.98
C PHE A 77 -3.01 4.07 18.72
N LEU A 78 -2.89 4.16 20.04
CA LEU A 78 -2.26 3.13 20.86
C LEU A 78 -3.00 1.80 20.80
N ARG A 79 -4.34 1.82 20.75
CA ARG A 79 -5.13 0.60 20.58
C ARG A 79 -4.86 -0.07 19.24
N VAL A 80 -4.80 0.70 18.15
CA VAL A 80 -4.48 0.17 16.81
C VAL A 80 -3.08 -0.42 16.80
N ILE A 81 -2.08 0.31 17.29
CA ILE A 81 -0.69 -0.16 17.37
C ILE A 81 -0.61 -1.46 18.20
N LYS A 82 -1.20 -1.47 19.40
CA LYS A 82 -1.24 -2.66 20.26
C LYS A 82 -1.89 -3.84 19.54
N ASN A 83 -3.04 -3.62 18.91
CA ASN A 83 -3.75 -4.67 18.18
C ASN A 83 -2.93 -5.19 17.00
N THR A 84 -2.27 -4.33 16.23
CA THR A 84 -1.39 -4.75 15.13
C THR A 84 -0.23 -5.59 15.65
N PHE A 85 0.46 -5.13 16.70
CA PHE A 85 1.59 -5.87 17.29
C PHE A 85 1.21 -7.21 17.89
N ILE A 86 -0.02 -7.39 18.37
CA ILE A 86 -0.51 -8.66 18.91
C ILE A 86 -1.05 -9.55 17.79
N ASN A 87 -1.92 -9.01 16.93
CA ASN A 87 -2.63 -9.77 15.91
C ASN A 87 -1.69 -10.23 14.80
N THR A 88 -0.74 -9.39 14.34
CA THR A 88 0.14 -9.75 13.22
C THR A 88 0.99 -10.97 13.53
N PRO A 89 1.72 -11.07 14.67
CA PRO A 89 2.45 -12.28 15.01
C PRO A 89 1.56 -13.49 15.21
N LEU A 90 0.39 -13.33 15.86
CA LEU A 90 -0.56 -14.43 16.03
C LEU A 90 -1.02 -14.98 14.68
N ILE A 91 -1.46 -14.11 13.77
CA ILE A 91 -1.86 -14.50 12.41
C ILE A 91 -0.72 -15.25 11.73
N VAL A 92 0.51 -14.73 11.76
CA VAL A 92 1.67 -15.38 11.14
C VAL A 92 1.94 -16.75 11.74
N VAL A 93 1.97 -16.88 13.06
CA VAL A 93 2.21 -18.16 13.75
C VAL A 93 1.12 -19.18 13.40
N PHE A 94 -0.15 -18.80 13.47
CA PHE A 94 -1.26 -19.70 13.13
C PHE A 94 -1.27 -20.06 11.64
N SER A 95 -1.02 -19.10 10.74
CA SER A 95 -0.90 -19.34 9.30
C SER A 95 0.25 -20.30 8.98
N LEU A 96 1.39 -20.20 9.67
CA LEU A 96 2.51 -21.12 9.50
C LEU A 96 2.19 -22.53 10.00
N ILE A 97 1.62 -22.66 11.21
CA ILE A 97 1.19 -23.96 11.76
C ILE A 97 0.21 -24.64 10.80
N LEU A 98 -0.80 -23.90 10.34
CA LEU A 98 -1.81 -24.42 9.43
C LEU A 98 -1.21 -24.80 8.07
N SER A 99 -0.30 -23.98 7.54
CA SER A 99 0.44 -24.28 6.31
C SER A 99 1.24 -25.58 6.42
N ILE A 100 1.95 -25.81 7.54
CA ILE A 100 2.72 -27.04 7.78
C ILE A 100 1.81 -28.26 7.83
N ILE A 101 0.64 -28.15 8.48
CA ILE A 101 -0.34 -29.25 8.58
C ILE A 101 -0.87 -29.60 7.19
N ILE A 102 -1.29 -28.60 6.40
CA ILE A 102 -1.85 -28.81 5.06
C ILE A 102 -0.80 -29.30 4.05
N ASN A 103 0.48 -28.97 4.25
CA ASN A 103 1.55 -29.42 3.38
C ASN A 103 1.84 -30.94 3.47
N LYS A 104 1.28 -31.65 4.46
CA LYS A 104 1.39 -33.12 4.56
C LYS A 104 0.60 -33.82 3.46
N ARG A 105 0.93 -35.08 3.14
CA ARG A 105 0.25 -35.88 2.12
C ARG A 105 -1.15 -36.29 2.61
N ILE A 106 -2.11 -35.36 2.50
CA ILE A 106 -3.53 -35.55 2.83
C ILE A 106 -4.29 -35.71 1.50
N SER A 107 -5.21 -36.68 1.43
CA SER A 107 -6.16 -36.80 0.31
C SER A 107 -7.05 -35.54 0.25
N PHE A 108 -7.36 -35.04 -0.94
CA PHE A 108 -8.07 -33.77 -1.18
C PHE A 108 -7.35 -32.46 -0.80
N ARG A 109 -6.01 -32.44 -0.80
CA ARG A 109 -5.18 -31.24 -0.52
C ARG A 109 -5.62 -29.95 -1.24
N ALA A 110 -6.03 -30.05 -2.51
CA ALA A 110 -6.44 -28.89 -3.30
C ALA A 110 -7.69 -28.20 -2.72
N PHE A 111 -8.67 -28.98 -2.27
CA PHE A 111 -9.89 -28.46 -1.65
C PHE A 111 -9.60 -27.75 -0.33
N PHE A 112 -8.80 -28.38 0.56
CA PHE A 112 -8.41 -27.75 1.83
C PHE A 112 -7.65 -26.45 1.62
N ARG A 113 -6.68 -26.40 0.69
CA ARG A 113 -5.99 -25.13 0.37
C ARG A 113 -6.99 -24.06 -0.10
N ALA A 114 -7.89 -24.38 -1.03
CA ALA A 114 -8.85 -23.42 -1.54
C ALA A 114 -9.70 -22.81 -0.42
N VAL A 115 -10.30 -23.62 0.46
CA VAL A 115 -11.15 -23.13 1.56
C VAL A 115 -10.38 -22.25 2.55
N PHE A 116 -9.15 -22.62 2.90
CA PHE A 116 -8.34 -21.84 3.84
C PHE A 116 -7.82 -20.53 3.23
N PHE A 117 -7.54 -20.48 1.93
CA PHE A 117 -7.09 -19.26 1.27
C PHE A 117 -8.24 -18.38 0.76
N LEU A 118 -9.46 -18.91 0.55
CA LEU A 118 -10.62 -18.19 0.05
C LEU A 118 -10.96 -16.88 0.81
N PRO A 119 -10.95 -16.82 2.15
CA PRO A 119 -11.28 -15.57 2.85
C PRO A 119 -10.18 -14.49 2.76
N PHE A 120 -8.98 -14.86 2.28
CA PHE A 120 -7.83 -13.95 2.16
C PHE A 120 -7.49 -13.59 0.71
N LEU A 121 -8.09 -14.28 -0.26
CA LEU A 121 -7.90 -14.09 -1.71
C LEU A 121 -8.85 -13.03 -2.28
#